data_AF-A0A7C7R2G5-F1
#
_entry.id   AF-A0A7C7R2G5-F1
#
_cell.length_a   1.000
_cell.length_b   1.000
_cell.length_c   1.000
_cell.angle_alpha   90.00
_cell.angle_beta   90.00
_cell.angle_gamma   90.00
#
_symmetry.space_group_name_H-M   'P 1'
#
loop_
_entity.id
_entity.type
_entity.pdbx_description
1 polymer ?
#
loop_
_entity_poly.entity_id
_entity_poly.type
_entity_poly.pdbx_seq_one_letter_code
_entity_poly.pdbx_strand_id
1 'polypeptide(L)'
;MDTAIGSRGAEVLRGKRVVLVGRWASMPRRDVARLVRQHGGVVLQRPDASADLIVVGEEDLALAEGLDREPWYDRRIQGAVDDGRLEVITETAFWQRLGMVEAEQGAHRLYTPAMLAELAGVPVAVVRRWHRRGLIRPVRQVLRLPYFDFQEVTTARRLAELLAAGMSPRAIEKKLKGLGRLLPGVERPLAQ
;
A
#
# COMPACT_ATOMS: atom_id res chain seq x y z
N MET A 1 -21.53 14.38 9.41
CA MET A 1 -21.16 13.50 10.55
C MET A 1 -19.65 13.28 10.48
N ASP A 2 -18.85 14.37 10.50
CA ASP A 2 -17.45 14.40 10.02
C ASP A 2 -16.41 14.67 11.13
N THR A 3 -16.84 14.82 12.38
CA THR A 3 -15.98 15.38 13.43
C THR A 3 -15.16 14.33 14.20
N ALA A 4 -15.47 13.04 14.05
CA ALA A 4 -14.84 11.97 14.84
C ALA A 4 -13.53 11.41 14.24
N ILE A 5 -13.35 11.48 12.92
CA ILE A 5 -12.15 10.96 12.24
C ILE A 5 -10.94 11.89 12.49
N GLY A 6 -11.17 13.20 12.58
CA GLY A 6 -10.09 14.20 12.77
C GLY A 6 -9.48 14.24 14.18
N SER A 7 -10.24 13.90 15.23
CA SER A 7 -9.73 13.99 16.62
C SER A 7 -8.78 12.85 16.99
N ARG A 8 -9.07 11.63 16.54
CA ARG A 8 -8.28 10.43 16.86
C ARG A 8 -6.90 10.46 16.20
N GLY A 9 -6.80 10.92 14.94
CA GLY A 9 -5.53 11.12 14.25
C GLY A 9 -4.65 12.22 14.89
N ALA A 10 -5.27 13.21 15.54
CA ALA A 10 -4.57 14.33 16.15
C ALA A 10 -3.88 13.95 17.47
N GLU A 11 -4.44 13.02 18.24
CA GLU A 11 -3.76 12.47 19.43
C GLU A 11 -2.59 11.55 19.04
N VAL A 12 -2.75 10.79 17.96
CA VAL A 12 -1.75 9.80 17.53
C VAL A 12 -0.41 10.43 17.16
N LEU A 13 -0.41 11.59 16.51
CA LEU A 13 0.82 12.24 16.03
C LEU A 13 1.32 13.38 16.92
N ARG A 14 0.53 13.84 17.90
CA ARG A 14 0.91 14.97 18.75
C ARG A 14 2.25 14.71 19.44
N GLY A 15 3.21 15.60 19.19
CA GLY A 15 4.55 15.54 19.79
C GLY A 15 5.49 14.49 19.20
N LYS A 16 5.03 13.61 18.31
CA LYS A 16 5.86 12.58 17.69
C LYS A 16 6.79 13.17 16.62
N ARG A 17 8.04 12.73 16.62
CA ARG A 17 9.03 12.96 15.57
C ARG A 17 8.86 11.90 14.48
N VAL A 18 8.35 12.32 13.34
CA VAL A 18 8.01 11.44 12.22
C VAL A 18 8.99 11.65 11.07
N VAL A 19 9.53 10.57 10.53
CA VAL A 19 10.30 10.58 9.29
C VAL A 19 9.46 9.97 8.19
N LEU A 20 9.45 10.60 7.01
CA LEU A 20 8.77 10.09 5.82
C LEU A 20 9.81 9.64 4.79
N VAL A 21 9.88 8.34 4.52
CA VAL A 21 10.83 7.73 3.57
C VAL A 21 10.10 7.16 2.34
N GLY A 22 10.87 6.95 1.27
CA GLY A 22 10.35 6.41 0.02
C GLY A 22 9.43 7.37 -0.75
N ARG A 23 8.87 6.84 -1.84
CA ARG A 23 7.85 7.53 -2.64
C ARG A 23 6.45 7.12 -2.16
N TRP A 24 5.51 8.05 -2.24
CA TRP A 24 4.17 7.91 -1.69
C TRP A 24 3.15 7.69 -2.79
N ALA A 25 2.29 6.69 -2.62
CA ALA A 25 1.30 6.30 -3.61
C ALA A 25 0.02 7.13 -3.50
N SER A 26 -0.33 7.57 -2.29
CA SER A 26 -1.56 8.32 -2.00
C SER A 26 -1.49 9.81 -2.34
N MET A 27 -0.34 10.47 -2.13
CA MET A 27 -0.16 11.90 -2.36
C MET A 27 1.34 12.29 -2.35
N PRO A 28 1.73 13.49 -2.80
CA PRO A 28 3.11 13.96 -2.69
C PRO A 28 3.61 13.98 -1.23
N ARG A 29 4.87 13.61 -0.99
CA ARG A 29 5.49 13.58 0.36
C ARG A 29 5.33 14.89 1.15
N ARG A 30 5.34 16.03 0.46
CA ARG A 30 5.12 17.36 1.06
C ARG A 30 3.73 17.54 1.67
N ASP A 31 2.71 16.92 1.08
CA ASP A 31 1.33 17.03 1.52
C ASP A 31 1.10 16.11 2.73
N VAL A 32 1.73 14.93 2.74
CA VAL A 32 1.82 14.07 3.93
C VAL A 32 2.52 14.79 5.09
N ALA A 33 3.66 15.45 4.81
CA ALA A 33 4.39 16.21 5.81
C ALA A 33 3.55 17.39 6.36
N ARG A 34 2.67 17.98 5.55
CA ARG A 34 1.71 18.99 6.01
C ARG A 34 0.70 18.37 6.96
N LEU A 35 0.16 17.20 6.62
CA LEU A 35 -0.79 16.48 7.44
C LEU A 35 -0.22 16.09 8.80
N VAL A 36 1.01 15.59 8.86
CA VAL A 36 1.70 15.27 10.13
C VAL A 36 1.75 16.51 11.03
N ARG A 37 2.15 17.66 10.48
CA ARG A 37 2.23 18.93 11.23
C ARG A 37 0.86 19.42 11.69
N GLN A 38 -0.18 19.27 10.86
CA GLN A 38 -1.56 19.62 11.22
C GLN A 38 -2.08 18.79 12.40
N HIS A 39 -1.61 17.55 12.54
CA HIS A 39 -1.93 16.67 13.66
C HIS A 39 -0.92 16.79 14.83
N GLY A 40 -0.11 17.85 14.85
CA GLY A 40 0.79 18.16 15.97
C GLY A 40 2.10 17.37 16.00
N GLY A 41 2.44 16.64 14.93
CA GLY A 41 3.71 15.95 14.79
C GLY A 41 4.83 16.83 14.22
N VAL A 42 6.07 16.41 14.45
CA VAL A 42 7.28 17.07 13.95
C VAL A 42 7.88 16.21 12.83
N VAL A 43 8.02 16.76 11.63
CA VAL A 43 8.62 16.03 10.51
C VAL A 43 10.14 16.23 10.51
N LEU A 44 10.88 15.15 10.70
CA LEU A 44 12.33 15.12 10.55
C LEU A 44 12.72 14.95 9.08
N GLN A 45 13.84 15.56 8.67
CA GLN A 45 14.30 15.53 7.28
C GLN A 45 15.05 14.25 6.93
N ARG A 46 15.72 13.64 7.91
CA ARG A 46 16.55 12.45 7.73
C ARG A 46 16.10 11.36 8.70
N PRO A 47 16.15 10.09 8.29
CA PRO A 47 15.96 8.96 9.20
C PRO A 47 17.12 8.90 10.19
N ASP A 48 16.80 8.91 11.47
CA ASP A 48 17.75 8.61 12.54
C ASP A 48 17.01 8.00 13.74
N ALA A 49 17.77 7.46 14.70
CA ALA A 49 17.25 6.79 15.89
C ALA A 49 16.54 7.73 16.89
N SER A 50 16.50 9.05 16.61
CA SER A 50 15.70 10.01 17.36
C SER A 50 14.28 10.13 16.78
N ALA A 51 13.93 9.48 15.68
CA ALA A 51 12.54 9.42 15.26
C ALA A 51 11.72 8.55 16.22
N ASP A 52 10.47 8.96 16.49
CA ASP A 52 9.50 8.14 17.21
C ASP A 52 8.70 7.26 16.22
N LEU A 53 8.67 7.64 14.95
CA LEU A 53 7.95 6.95 13.87
C LEU A 53 8.65 7.16 12.52
N ILE A 54 8.93 6.08 11.79
CA ILE A 54 9.29 6.11 10.38
C ILE A 54 8.12 5.57 9.57
N VAL A 55 7.66 6.34 8.59
CA VAL A 55 6.60 5.93 7.66
C VAL A 55 7.18 5.71 6.27
N VAL A 56 7.00 4.50 5.77
CA VAL A 56 7.52 4.04 4.47
C VAL A 56 6.45 4.18 3.39
N GLY A 57 6.69 5.05 2.42
CA GLY A 57 5.84 5.21 1.25
C GLY A 57 5.78 3.93 0.40
N GLU A 58 4.58 3.55 -0.04
CA GLU A 58 4.32 2.29 -0.76
C GLU A 58 4.46 2.43 -2.29
N GLU A 59 4.89 3.58 -2.80
CA GLU A 59 4.95 3.77 -4.26
C GLU A 59 5.98 2.83 -4.91
N ASP A 60 7.15 2.65 -4.31
CA ASP A 60 8.17 1.72 -4.83
C ASP A 60 8.48 0.58 -3.89
N LEU A 61 7.69 0.42 -2.84
CA LEU A 61 8.01 -0.51 -1.78
C LEU A 61 7.90 -1.94 -2.31
N ALA A 62 9.05 -2.58 -2.46
CA ALA A 62 9.14 -4.03 -2.66
C ALA A 62 9.17 -4.67 -1.27
N LEU A 63 7.99 -4.89 -0.66
CA LEU A 63 7.87 -5.53 0.66
C LEU A 63 8.64 -6.85 0.74
N ALA A 64 8.72 -7.58 -0.37
CA ALA A 64 9.47 -8.83 -0.51
C ALA A 64 11.00 -8.70 -0.36
N GLU A 65 11.58 -7.51 -0.58
CA GLU A 65 13.02 -7.29 -0.44
C GLU A 65 13.44 -7.01 1.01
N GLY A 66 12.49 -6.75 1.91
CA GLY A 66 12.74 -6.47 3.32
C GLY A 66 13.13 -5.01 3.58
N LEU A 67 12.51 -4.40 4.60
CA LEU A 67 12.80 -3.02 5.02
C LEU A 67 14.23 -2.86 5.58
N ASP A 68 14.84 -3.96 6.02
CA ASP A 68 16.20 -4.03 6.57
C ASP A 68 17.30 -3.82 5.51
N ARG A 69 16.95 -3.88 4.22
CA ARG A 69 17.87 -3.61 3.11
C ARG A 69 17.90 -2.16 2.67
N GLU A 70 17.02 -1.34 3.20
CA GLU A 70 16.96 0.07 2.86
C GLU A 70 18.21 0.81 3.37
N PRO A 71 18.82 1.72 2.59
CA PRO A 71 20.05 2.41 3.00
C PRO A 71 19.93 3.23 4.28
N TRP A 72 18.71 3.63 4.64
CA TRP A 72 18.43 4.36 5.86
C TRP A 72 18.23 3.45 7.09
N TYR A 73 18.03 2.14 6.91
CA TYR A 73 17.82 1.19 7.99
C TYR A 73 19.18 0.71 8.56
N ASP A 74 19.88 1.62 9.24
CA ASP A 74 21.18 1.32 9.85
C ASP A 74 21.05 0.59 11.20
N ARG A 75 22.19 0.16 11.77
CA ARG A 75 22.23 -0.53 13.07
C ARG A 75 21.63 0.28 14.22
N ARG A 76 21.65 1.62 14.15
CA ARG A 76 21.09 2.49 15.21
C ARG A 76 19.58 2.51 15.13
N ILE A 77 19.03 2.59 13.93
CA ILE A 77 17.58 2.49 13.70
C ILE A 77 17.12 1.09 14.10
N GLN A 78 17.82 0.04 13.68
CA GLN A 78 17.49 -1.33 14.07
C GLN A 78 17.44 -1.48 15.60
N GLY A 79 18.48 -1.05 16.33
CA GLY A 79 18.47 -1.11 17.79
C GLY A 79 17.34 -0.27 18.43
N ALA A 80 16.97 0.87 17.85
CA ALA A 80 15.84 1.65 18.33
C ALA A 80 14.47 0.97 18.10
N VAL A 81 14.34 0.21 17.01
CA VAL A 81 13.17 -0.63 16.74
C VAL A 81 13.09 -1.79 17.71
N ASP A 82 14.21 -2.51 17.89
CA ASP A 82 14.28 -3.67 18.78
C ASP A 82 14.00 -3.27 20.25
N ASP A 83 14.44 -2.08 20.67
CA ASP A 83 14.14 -1.51 21.99
C ASP A 83 12.72 -0.93 22.12
N GLY A 84 11.92 -0.91 21.05
CA GLY A 84 10.57 -0.32 21.02
C GLY A 84 10.54 1.21 21.12
N ARG A 85 11.67 1.89 20.93
CA ARG A 85 11.78 3.36 20.96
C ARG A 85 11.38 4.03 19.65
N LEU A 86 11.49 3.29 18.54
CA LEU A 86 11.16 3.74 17.19
C LEU A 86 10.24 2.72 16.53
N GLU A 87 9.17 3.19 15.91
CA GLU A 87 8.23 2.34 15.16
C GLU A 87 8.43 2.56 13.66
N VAL A 88 8.47 1.49 12.86
CA VAL A 88 8.48 1.56 11.38
C VAL A 88 7.16 1.01 10.86
N ILE A 89 6.42 1.83 10.12
CA ILE A 89 5.12 1.43 9.55
C ILE A 89 5.05 1.77 8.07
N THR A 90 4.15 1.10 7.35
CA THR A 90 3.87 1.43 5.95
C THR A 90 2.91 2.61 5.81
N GLU A 91 2.84 3.18 4.61
CA GLU A 91 1.87 4.18 4.20
C GLU A 91 0.43 3.78 4.54
N THR A 92 0.04 2.51 4.28
CA THR A 92 -1.30 2.02 4.62
C THR A 92 -1.58 2.03 6.11
N ALA A 93 -0.65 1.52 6.92
CA ALA A 93 -0.78 1.50 8.37
C ALA A 93 -0.85 2.93 8.95
N PHE A 94 -0.13 3.87 8.35
CA PHE A 94 -0.21 5.28 8.71
C PHE A 94 -1.61 5.86 8.49
N TRP A 95 -2.23 5.59 7.33
CA TRP A 95 -3.60 6.04 7.06
C TRP A 95 -4.64 5.39 7.97
N GLN A 96 -4.47 4.12 8.33
CA GLN A 96 -5.31 3.44 9.31
C GLN A 96 -5.21 4.10 10.69
N ARG A 97 -3.98 4.43 11.12
CA ARG A 97 -3.75 5.08 12.43
C ARG A 97 -4.34 6.49 12.51
N LEU A 98 -4.42 7.18 11.37
CA LEU A 98 -5.11 8.47 11.26
C LEU A 98 -6.63 8.35 11.09
N GLY A 99 -7.18 7.13 11.07
CA GLY A 99 -8.61 6.89 10.88
C GLY A 99 -9.12 7.18 9.47
N MET A 100 -8.23 7.37 8.50
CA MET A 100 -8.59 7.59 7.08
C MET A 100 -8.94 6.29 6.35
N VAL A 101 -8.51 5.17 6.93
CA VAL A 101 -8.82 3.80 6.51
C VAL A 101 -9.36 3.08 7.75
N GLU A 102 -10.47 2.37 7.61
CA GLU A 102 -10.99 1.57 8.72
C GLU A 102 -10.01 0.41 9.00
N ALA A 103 -9.73 0.15 10.28
CA ALA A 103 -9.04 -1.06 10.68
C ALA A 103 -10.04 -2.22 10.56
N GLU A 104 -10.08 -2.86 9.38
CA GLU A 104 -11.08 -3.87 9.09
C GLU A 104 -10.89 -5.13 9.94
N GLN A 105 -11.97 -5.52 10.62
CA GLN A 105 -12.09 -6.79 11.33
C GLN A 105 -12.82 -7.79 10.40
N GLY A 106 -12.23 -8.97 10.16
CA GLY A 106 -12.88 -10.09 9.45
C GLY A 106 -12.50 -10.25 7.96
N ALA A 107 -13.35 -10.96 7.21
CA ALA A 107 -13.12 -11.41 5.82
C ALA A 107 -13.12 -10.30 4.75
N HIS A 108 -13.25 -9.03 5.15
CA HIS A 108 -13.32 -7.87 4.26
C HIS A 108 -12.01 -7.11 4.12
N ARG A 109 -10.87 -7.71 4.49
CA ARG A 109 -9.55 -7.06 4.45
C ARG A 109 -9.27 -6.46 3.07
N LEU A 110 -8.95 -5.17 3.07
CA LEU A 110 -8.50 -4.44 1.90
C LEU A 110 -6.98 -4.49 1.72
N TYR A 111 -6.56 -4.56 0.46
CA TYR A 111 -5.17 -4.69 0.03
C TYR A 111 -4.79 -3.53 -0.87
N THR A 112 -3.57 -3.00 -0.73
CA THR A 112 -3.00 -2.00 -1.63
C THR A 112 -2.25 -2.66 -2.80
N PRO A 113 -1.87 -1.92 -3.86
CA PRO A 113 -1.04 -2.48 -4.93
C PRO A 113 0.24 -3.14 -4.43
N ALA A 114 0.89 -2.58 -3.40
CA ALA A 114 2.10 -3.15 -2.80
C ALA A 114 1.82 -4.49 -2.10
N MET A 115 0.71 -4.58 -1.35
CA MET A 115 0.29 -5.84 -0.72
C MET A 115 -0.11 -6.89 -1.76
N LEU A 116 -0.83 -6.51 -2.83
CA LEU A 116 -1.14 -7.43 -3.92
C LEU A 116 0.11 -7.95 -4.63
N ALA A 117 1.11 -7.07 -4.83
CA ALA A 117 2.38 -7.42 -5.45
C ALA A 117 3.12 -8.48 -4.64
N GLU A 118 3.17 -8.30 -3.32
CA GLU A 118 3.73 -9.28 -2.38
C GLU A 118 2.96 -10.60 -2.41
N LEU A 119 1.63 -10.58 -2.29
CA LEU A 119 0.79 -11.78 -2.26
C LEU A 119 0.80 -12.57 -3.57
N ALA A 120 0.99 -11.89 -4.69
CA ALA A 120 1.08 -12.48 -6.03
C ALA A 120 2.52 -12.78 -6.48
N GLY A 121 3.54 -12.38 -5.71
CA GLY A 121 4.96 -12.61 -6.04
C GLY A 121 5.43 -11.88 -7.30
N VAL A 122 4.90 -10.68 -7.58
CA VAL A 122 5.24 -9.88 -8.77
C VAL A 122 5.67 -8.46 -8.38
N PRO A 123 6.46 -7.74 -9.20
CA PRO A 123 6.78 -6.34 -8.92
C PRO A 123 5.52 -5.45 -8.88
N VAL A 124 5.49 -4.46 -7.99
CA VAL A 124 4.35 -3.52 -7.84
C VAL A 124 3.99 -2.79 -9.14
N ALA A 125 4.98 -2.52 -10.00
CA ALA A 125 4.76 -1.93 -11.31
C ALA A 125 3.88 -2.79 -12.23
N VAL A 126 3.93 -4.12 -12.08
CA VAL A 126 3.08 -5.08 -12.81
C VAL A 126 1.63 -4.95 -12.33
N VAL A 127 1.41 -4.95 -11.01
CA VAL A 127 0.08 -4.75 -10.41
C VAL A 127 -0.52 -3.40 -10.82
N ARG A 128 0.26 -2.32 -10.75
CA ARG A 128 -0.18 -1.00 -11.24
C ARG A 128 -0.53 -1.00 -12.72
N ARG A 129 0.21 -1.76 -13.54
CA ARG A 129 -0.12 -1.90 -14.95
C ARG A 129 -1.45 -2.64 -15.11
N TRP A 130 -1.71 -3.69 -14.36
CA TRP A 130 -3.00 -4.38 -14.35
C TRP A 130 -4.14 -3.44 -13.97
N HIS A 131 -3.97 -2.65 -12.91
CA HIS A 131 -4.95 -1.65 -12.49
C HIS A 131 -5.21 -0.60 -13.58
N ARG A 132 -4.15 0.02 -14.14
CA ARG A 132 -4.28 1.00 -15.25
C ARG A 132 -4.94 0.42 -16.50
N ARG A 133 -4.88 -0.90 -16.69
CA ARG A 133 -5.47 -1.62 -17.82
C ARG A 133 -6.85 -2.20 -17.49
N GLY A 134 -7.35 -2.02 -16.27
CA GLY A 134 -8.65 -2.51 -15.81
C GLY A 134 -8.72 -4.03 -15.59
N LEU A 135 -7.58 -4.71 -15.46
CA LEU A 135 -7.50 -6.15 -15.20
C LEU A 135 -7.79 -6.51 -13.74
N ILE A 136 -7.53 -5.56 -12.84
CA ILE A 136 -7.95 -5.58 -11.43
C ILE A 136 -8.67 -4.25 -11.15
N ARG A 137 -9.67 -4.26 -10.26
CA ARG A 137 -10.48 -3.07 -9.95
C ARG A 137 -10.49 -2.80 -8.45
N PRO A 138 -10.21 -1.56 -8.02
CA PRO A 138 -10.33 -1.22 -6.61
C PRO A 138 -11.80 -1.17 -6.20
N VAL A 139 -12.08 -1.60 -4.98
CA VAL A 139 -13.39 -1.47 -4.34
C VAL A 139 -13.54 -0.11 -3.63
N ARG A 140 -12.42 0.52 -3.30
CA ARG A 140 -12.35 1.84 -2.65
C ARG A 140 -11.06 2.55 -3.03
N GLN A 141 -11.06 3.88 -2.92
CA GLN A 141 -9.84 4.69 -2.99
C GLN A 141 -9.78 5.61 -1.77
N VAL A 142 -8.65 5.61 -1.06
CA VAL A 142 -8.38 6.60 -0.02
C VAL A 142 -7.30 7.52 -0.56
N LEU A 143 -7.62 8.82 -0.66
CA LEU A 143 -6.81 9.80 -1.38
C LEU A 143 -6.60 9.33 -2.83
N ARG A 144 -5.38 8.97 -3.23
CA ARG A 144 -5.05 8.38 -4.54
C ARG A 144 -4.63 6.91 -4.46
N LEU A 145 -4.67 6.30 -3.27
CA LEU A 145 -4.27 4.92 -3.05
C LEU A 145 -5.48 3.99 -3.26
N PRO A 146 -5.47 3.14 -4.30
CA PRO A 146 -6.53 2.17 -4.53
C PRO A 146 -6.46 1.02 -3.52
N TYR A 147 -7.62 0.58 -3.05
CA TYR A 147 -7.81 -0.55 -2.16
C TYR A 147 -8.62 -1.63 -2.88
N PHE A 148 -8.15 -2.86 -2.79
CA PHE A 148 -8.67 -4.05 -3.46
C PHE A 148 -9.16 -5.05 -2.43
N ASP A 149 -10.21 -5.82 -2.75
CA ASP A 149 -10.69 -6.89 -1.88
C ASP A 149 -9.91 -8.19 -2.10
N PHE A 150 -10.31 -9.25 -1.41
CA PHE A 150 -9.70 -10.57 -1.56
C PHE A 150 -9.91 -11.19 -2.96
N GLN A 151 -10.99 -10.87 -3.67
CA GLN A 151 -11.24 -11.39 -5.03
C GLN A 151 -10.15 -10.93 -6.01
N GLU A 152 -9.69 -9.69 -5.83
CA GLU A 152 -8.60 -9.13 -6.62
C GLU A 152 -7.24 -9.75 -6.29
N VAL A 153 -7.04 -10.25 -5.06
CA VAL A 153 -5.86 -11.06 -4.70
C VAL A 153 -5.82 -12.34 -5.54
N THR A 154 -6.93 -13.07 -5.59
CA THR A 154 -7.04 -14.30 -6.41
C THR A 154 -6.83 -14.00 -7.89
N THR A 155 -7.40 -12.89 -8.38
CA THR A 155 -7.21 -12.44 -9.76
C THR A 155 -5.74 -12.10 -10.04
N ALA A 156 -5.08 -11.37 -9.16
CA ALA A 156 -3.66 -11.02 -9.27
C ALA A 156 -2.75 -12.26 -9.29
N ARG A 157 -3.02 -13.26 -8.45
CA ARG A 157 -2.27 -14.54 -8.45
C ARG A 157 -2.39 -15.29 -9.78
N ARG A 158 -3.60 -15.40 -10.32
CA ARG A 158 -3.81 -16.04 -11.64
C ARG A 158 -3.13 -15.27 -12.77
N LEU A 159 -3.17 -13.95 -12.72
CA LEU A 159 -2.43 -13.12 -13.69
C LEU A 159 -0.92 -13.36 -13.57
N ALA A 160 -0.39 -13.53 -12.36
CA ALA A 160 1.01 -13.85 -12.13
C ALA A 160 1.38 -15.25 -12.70
N GLU A 161 0.54 -16.27 -12.47
CA GLU A 161 0.72 -17.61 -13.03
C GLU A 161 0.76 -17.58 -14.56
N LEU A 162 -0.14 -16.83 -15.20
CA LEU A 162 -0.16 -16.67 -16.65
C LEU A 162 1.10 -15.96 -17.18
N LEU A 163 1.62 -14.97 -16.45
CA LEU A 163 2.89 -14.32 -16.80
C LEU A 163 4.07 -15.29 -16.65
N ALA A 164 4.10 -16.08 -15.56
CA ALA A 164 5.13 -17.09 -15.31
C ALA A 164 5.13 -18.19 -16.37
N ALA A 165 3.96 -18.53 -16.92
CA ALA A 165 3.81 -19.42 -18.07
C ALA A 165 4.27 -18.82 -19.42
N GLY A 166 4.91 -17.64 -19.41
CA GLY A 166 5.46 -16.99 -20.60
C GLY A 166 4.44 -16.19 -21.42
N MET A 167 3.22 -16.02 -20.93
CA MET A 167 2.22 -15.26 -21.66
C MET A 167 2.52 -13.77 -21.57
N SER A 168 2.66 -13.10 -22.72
CA SER A 168 2.82 -11.65 -22.70
C SER A 168 1.58 -10.97 -22.11
N PRO A 169 1.73 -9.84 -21.38
CA PRO A 169 0.60 -9.09 -20.85
C PRO A 169 -0.47 -8.73 -21.89
N ARG A 170 -0.07 -8.44 -23.14
CA ARG A 170 -1.00 -8.18 -24.26
C ARG A 170 -1.78 -9.43 -24.68
N ALA A 171 -1.15 -10.61 -24.61
CA ALA A 171 -1.80 -11.87 -24.92
C ALA A 171 -2.83 -12.27 -23.84
N ILE A 172 -2.51 -12.02 -22.56
CA ILE A 172 -3.47 -12.17 -21.45
C ILE A 172 -4.69 -11.27 -21.70
N GLU A 173 -4.48 -9.98 -21.98
CA GLU A 173 -5.56 -9.03 -22.29
C GLU A 173 -6.44 -9.50 -23.47
N LYS A 174 -5.82 -9.99 -24.55
CA LYS A 174 -6.55 -10.50 -25.74
C LYS A 174 -7.38 -11.73 -25.41
N LYS A 175 -6.85 -12.67 -24.62
CA LYS A 175 -7.57 -13.87 -24.18
C LYS A 175 -8.73 -13.53 -23.26
N LEU A 176 -8.54 -12.61 -22.30
CA LEU A 176 -9.60 -12.19 -21.39
C LEU A 176 -10.74 -11.44 -22.09
N LYS A 177 -10.40 -10.56 -23.04
CA LYS A 177 -11.41 -9.92 -23.91
C LYS A 177 -12.15 -10.94 -24.78
N GLY A 178 -11.48 -11.99 -25.23
CA GLY A 178 -12.10 -13.08 -25.98
C GLY A 178 -13.09 -13.89 -25.12
N LEU A 179 -12.72 -14.22 -23.88
CA LEU A 179 -13.57 -14.96 -22.95
C LEU A 179 -14.81 -14.16 -22.53
N GLY A 180 -14.67 -12.86 -22.25
CA GLY A 180 -15.82 -11.99 -21.94
C GLY A 180 -16.82 -11.83 -23.09
N ARG A 181 -16.42 -12.11 -24.34
CA ARG A 181 -17.33 -12.13 -25.50
C ARG A 181 -18.07 -13.45 -25.67
N LEU A 182 -17.51 -14.56 -25.17
CA LEU A 182 -18.06 -15.91 -25.31
C LEU A 182 -19.01 -16.29 -24.16
N LEU A 183 -18.88 -15.62 -23.01
CA LEU A 183 -19.72 -15.83 -21.83
C LEU A 183 -20.37 -14.51 -21.38
N PRO A 184 -21.41 -14.02 -22.08
CA PRO A 184 -22.16 -12.84 -21.66
C PRO A 184 -22.92 -13.18 -20.36
N GLY A 185 -22.37 -12.75 -19.23
CA GLY A 185 -22.87 -13.08 -17.89
C GLY A 185 -21.75 -13.42 -16.90
N VAL A 186 -20.55 -13.77 -17.40
CA VAL A 186 -19.34 -13.89 -16.59
C VAL A 186 -18.51 -12.63 -16.80
N GLU A 187 -18.78 -11.58 -16.02
CA GLU A 187 -17.97 -10.36 -16.07
C GLU A 187 -16.48 -10.62 -15.74
N ARG A 188 -16.15 -11.77 -15.15
CA ARG A 188 -14.82 -12.09 -14.60
C ARG A 188 -14.39 -13.55 -14.85
N PRO A 189 -13.87 -13.89 -16.04
CA PRO A 189 -13.39 -15.25 -16.35
C PRO A 189 -12.24 -15.77 -15.46
N LEU A 190 -11.58 -14.88 -14.71
CA LEU A 190 -10.47 -15.23 -13.81
C LEU A 190 -10.84 -15.23 -12.32
N ALA A 191 -12.03 -14.78 -11.91
CA ALA A 191 -12.38 -14.69 -10.50
C ALA A 191 -12.97 -15.99 -9.91
N GLN A 192 -13.15 -17.03 -10.75
CA GLN A 192 -13.82 -18.28 -10.41
C GLN A 192 -12.84 -19.39 -10.10
#